data_AF-A0A0M2VIW7-F1
#
_entry.id   AF-A0A0M2VIW7-F1
#
_cell.length_a   1.000
_cell.length_b   1.000
_cell.length_c   1.000
_cell.angle_alpha   90.00
_cell.angle_beta   90.00
_cell.angle_gamma   90.00
#
_symmetry.space_group_name_H-M   'P 1'
#
loop_
_entity.id
_entity.type
_entity.pdbx_description
1 polymer ?
#
loop_
_entity_poly.entity_id
_entity_poly.type
_entity_poly.pdbx_seq_one_letter_code
_entity_poly.pdbx_strand_id
1 'polypeptide(L)'
;MSFSPIRTLLGAVTLIAASFSSQATLITNGDFESNQIDPNSWTFLSSSDVAGWQGSNIEIWNALNGVMAVSGDHFIELNAHGANVGDWSIFQTFATEINRQYELSFFYRARNNNDERFEVSVPGLEWDISGHAKDVWTKFENTFTATSTSSILRFRSLTAGTEGNFIDNVQVTASPGRDVSVAVPEPTTLAAFGAGLLALFGLRRNKTKA
;
A
#
# COMPACT_ATOMS: atom_id res chain seq x y z
N MET A 1 -68.86 -5.34 -3.01
CA MET A 1 -67.65 -5.99 -2.47
C MET A 1 -66.54 -5.81 -3.49
N SER A 2 -65.36 -5.41 -3.04
CA SER A 2 -64.44 -4.48 -3.70
C SER A 2 -63.10 -5.14 -4.08
N PHE A 3 -62.64 -4.86 -5.31
CA PHE A 3 -61.29 -4.76 -5.90
C PHE A 3 -60.17 -5.82 -5.65
N SER A 4 -59.79 -6.47 -6.77
CA SER A 4 -58.48 -6.79 -7.38
C SER A 4 -57.30 -7.51 -6.66
N PRO A 5 -56.51 -8.32 -7.42
CA PRO A 5 -55.33 -9.04 -6.92
C PRO A 5 -54.07 -8.17 -6.90
N ILE A 6 -53.29 -8.27 -5.83
CA ILE A 6 -51.96 -7.62 -5.72
C ILE A 6 -50.94 -8.43 -6.54
N ARG A 7 -50.41 -7.77 -7.57
CA ARG A 7 -49.17 -8.13 -8.27
C ARG A 7 -47.99 -7.70 -7.40
N THR A 8 -47.04 -8.58 -7.12
CA THR A 8 -45.79 -8.18 -6.44
C THR A 8 -44.58 -8.41 -7.33
N LEU A 9 -44.21 -7.30 -7.98
CA LEU A 9 -42.91 -6.77 -8.38
C LEU A 9 -41.71 -7.73 -8.53
N LEU A 10 -41.21 -7.77 -9.77
CA LEU A 10 -39.89 -8.26 -10.18
C LEU A 10 -38.80 -7.38 -9.52
N GLY A 11 -38.00 -7.95 -8.61
CA GLY A 11 -36.82 -7.28 -8.07
C GLY A 11 -35.63 -7.48 -9.00
N ALA A 12 -35.29 -6.47 -9.81
CA ALA A 12 -34.03 -6.44 -10.55
C ALA A 12 -32.93 -5.95 -9.60
N VAL A 13 -32.06 -6.85 -9.14
CA VAL A 13 -30.83 -6.50 -8.42
C VAL A 13 -29.75 -6.25 -9.46
N THR A 14 -29.45 -4.97 -9.73
CA THR A 14 -28.28 -4.55 -10.50
C THR A 14 -27.05 -4.67 -9.60
N LEU A 15 -26.28 -5.76 -9.75
CA LEU A 15 -24.93 -5.86 -9.20
C LEU A 15 -23.97 -5.14 -10.16
N ILE A 16 -23.57 -3.92 -9.81
CA ILE A 16 -22.41 -3.28 -10.42
C ILE A 16 -21.18 -3.99 -9.83
N ALA A 17 -20.64 -4.96 -10.56
CA ALA A 17 -19.34 -5.53 -10.26
C ALA A 17 -18.28 -4.49 -10.66
N ALA A 18 -17.90 -3.63 -9.71
CA ALA A 18 -16.70 -2.82 -9.86
C ALA A 18 -15.49 -3.77 -9.80
N SER A 19 -14.88 -4.04 -10.95
CA SER A 19 -13.60 -4.75 -11.02
C SER A 19 -12.51 -3.82 -10.49
N PHE A 20 -12.23 -3.88 -9.19
CA PHE A 20 -11.02 -3.28 -8.64
C PHE A 20 -9.83 -4.12 -9.09
N SER A 21 -9.07 -3.61 -10.07
CA SER A 21 -7.75 -4.16 -10.37
C SER A 21 -6.82 -3.79 -9.22
N SER A 22 -6.66 -4.67 -8.22
CA SER A 22 -5.56 -4.56 -7.27
C SER A 22 -4.27 -4.83 -8.05
N GLN A 23 -3.50 -3.78 -8.33
CA GLN A 23 -2.14 -3.95 -8.81
C GLN A 23 -1.23 -4.22 -7.61
N ALA A 24 -0.40 -5.26 -7.72
CA ALA A 24 0.63 -5.51 -6.73
C ALA A 24 1.65 -4.36 -6.74
N THR A 25 2.08 -3.95 -5.55
CA THR A 25 3.19 -3.00 -5.40
C THR A 25 4.49 -3.62 -5.96
N LEU A 26 5.33 -2.79 -6.56
CA LEU A 26 6.69 -3.12 -7.01
C LEU A 26 7.71 -3.06 -5.88
N ILE A 27 7.31 -2.57 -4.70
CA ILE A 27 8.15 -2.46 -3.52
C ILE A 27 8.06 -3.74 -2.71
N THR A 28 9.20 -4.41 -2.55
CA THR A 28 9.36 -5.55 -1.65
C THR A 28 9.37 -5.05 -0.21
N ASN A 29 8.59 -5.71 0.67
CA ASN A 29 8.50 -5.39 2.09
C ASN A 29 8.26 -3.90 2.36
N GLY A 30 7.34 -3.30 1.61
CA GLY A 30 6.98 -1.88 1.74
C GLY A 30 6.16 -1.57 2.99
N ASP A 31 5.52 -2.58 3.57
CA ASP A 31 4.81 -2.57 4.86
C ASP A 31 5.68 -3.08 6.02
N PHE A 32 6.94 -3.45 5.77
CA PHE A 32 7.94 -3.78 6.79
C PHE A 32 7.63 -4.98 7.71
N GLU A 33 6.70 -5.84 7.32
CA GLU A 33 6.27 -7.01 8.10
C GLU A 33 7.24 -8.21 8.07
N SER A 34 8.28 -8.17 7.22
CA SER A 34 9.19 -9.30 7.06
C SER A 34 10.10 -9.54 8.27
N ASN A 35 10.28 -8.54 9.14
CA ASN A 35 11.14 -8.59 10.32
C ASN A 35 10.29 -8.51 11.60
N GLN A 36 9.77 -9.65 12.02
CA GLN A 36 8.91 -9.74 13.20
C GLN A 36 9.68 -9.42 14.48
N ILE A 37 9.14 -8.52 15.29
CA ILE A 37 9.62 -8.20 16.64
C ILE A 37 8.49 -8.25 17.65
N ASP A 38 8.85 -8.34 18.93
CA ASP A 38 7.86 -8.43 20.00
C ASP A 38 6.99 -7.15 20.07
N PRO A 39 5.70 -7.26 20.44
CA PRO A 39 4.86 -6.10 20.66
C PRO A 39 5.40 -5.14 21.72
N ASN A 40 5.07 -3.86 21.58
CA ASN A 40 5.51 -2.78 22.46
C ASN A 40 7.06 -2.72 22.57
N SER A 41 7.73 -2.86 21.43
CA SER A 41 9.19 -2.83 21.35
C SER A 41 9.64 -2.18 20.04
N TRP A 42 10.95 -1.98 19.94
CA TRP A 42 11.64 -1.61 18.72
C TRP A 42 13.01 -2.29 18.69
N THR A 43 13.58 -2.43 17.49
CA THR A 43 14.97 -2.83 17.29
C THR A 43 15.53 -2.11 16.07
N PHE A 44 16.86 -2.00 15.95
CA PHE A 44 17.48 -1.52 14.71
C PHE A 44 18.24 -2.64 14.02
N LEU A 45 18.14 -2.65 12.70
CA LEU A 45 18.78 -3.64 11.83
C LEU A 45 19.66 -2.90 10.83
N SER A 46 20.72 -3.56 10.36
CA SER A 46 21.36 -3.10 9.14
C SER A 46 20.36 -3.21 7.99
N SER A 47 20.39 -2.28 7.02
CA SER A 47 19.49 -2.36 5.86
C SER A 47 19.60 -3.70 5.12
N SER A 48 20.77 -4.35 5.12
CA SER A 48 20.95 -5.67 4.52
C SER A 48 20.10 -6.78 5.14
N ASP A 49 19.64 -6.58 6.38
CA ASP A 49 18.79 -7.53 7.11
C ASP A 49 17.29 -7.18 6.98
N VAL A 50 16.95 -6.09 6.28
CA VAL A 50 15.58 -5.67 5.98
C VAL A 50 15.29 -5.96 4.53
N ALA A 51 14.44 -6.96 4.28
CA ALA A 51 14.19 -7.47 2.93
C ALA A 51 13.82 -6.35 1.94
N GLY A 52 14.53 -6.27 0.80
CA GLY A 52 14.28 -5.28 -0.25
C GLY A 52 14.89 -3.90 -0.02
N TRP A 53 15.40 -3.59 1.17
CA TRP A 53 15.94 -2.26 1.49
C TRP A 53 17.47 -2.24 1.57
N GLN A 54 18.05 -1.08 1.28
CA GLN A 54 19.50 -0.83 1.28
C GLN A 54 19.75 0.58 1.84
N GLY A 55 20.98 0.85 2.30
CA GLY A 55 21.39 2.16 2.82
C GLY A 55 21.79 2.11 4.29
N SER A 56 21.39 3.13 5.05
CA SER A 56 21.63 3.23 6.50
C SER A 56 20.86 2.16 7.29
N ASN A 57 21.12 2.06 8.60
CA ASN A 57 20.29 1.20 9.47
C ASN A 57 18.82 1.66 9.44
N ILE A 58 17.95 0.73 9.82
CA ILE A 58 16.50 0.93 9.87
C ILE A 58 16.03 0.46 11.25
N GLU A 59 15.26 1.28 11.96
CA GLU A 59 14.53 0.78 13.12
C GLU A 59 13.22 0.18 12.69
N ILE A 60 12.91 -1.01 13.20
CA ILE A 60 11.59 -1.63 13.12
C ILE A 60 10.88 -1.39 14.44
N TRP A 61 9.65 -0.90 14.37
CA TRP A 61 8.81 -0.58 15.52
C TRP A 61 7.55 -1.43 15.54
N ASN A 62 7.11 -1.84 16.74
CA ASN A 62 5.85 -2.56 16.94
C ASN A 62 5.14 -2.01 18.18
N ALA A 63 4.06 -1.25 17.96
CA ALA A 63 3.12 -0.75 18.98
C ALA A 63 3.74 0.02 20.18
N LEU A 64 5.03 0.36 20.16
CA LEU A 64 5.69 1.04 21.26
C LEU A 64 5.08 2.44 21.46
N ASN A 65 4.90 2.83 22.73
CA ASN A 65 4.27 4.09 23.12
C ASN A 65 2.85 4.28 22.55
N GLY A 66 2.17 3.19 22.19
CA GLY A 66 0.82 3.24 21.61
C GLY A 66 0.77 3.66 20.14
N VAL A 67 1.91 3.68 19.44
CA VAL A 67 1.97 3.95 18.01
C VAL A 67 1.68 2.69 17.22
N MET A 68 0.48 2.61 16.65
CA MET A 68 0.09 1.49 15.78
C MET A 68 0.55 1.71 14.34
N ALA A 69 0.93 0.62 13.66
CA ALA A 69 1.23 0.62 12.24
C ALA A 69 -0.02 0.93 11.40
N VAL A 70 0.19 1.40 10.17
CA VAL A 70 -0.89 1.60 9.18
C VAL A 70 -1.23 0.27 8.50
N SER A 71 -0.21 -0.53 8.20
CA SER A 71 -0.33 -1.89 7.69
C SER A 71 0.27 -2.86 8.69
N GLY A 72 -0.37 -4.00 8.91
CA GLY A 72 0.17 -5.03 9.80
C GLY A 72 0.46 -4.54 11.22
N ASP A 73 1.60 -4.96 11.75
CA ASP A 73 2.05 -4.71 13.13
C ASP A 73 3.32 -3.84 13.18
N HIS A 74 4.04 -3.70 12.07
CA HIS A 74 5.36 -3.13 11.98
C HIS A 74 5.39 -1.89 11.08
N PHE A 75 6.26 -0.95 11.44
CA PHE A 75 6.62 0.19 10.62
C PHE A 75 8.07 0.55 10.91
N ILE A 76 8.63 1.50 10.17
CA ILE A 76 10.02 1.91 10.38
C ILE A 76 10.19 3.29 10.97
N GLU A 77 11.35 3.52 11.58
CA GLU A 77 11.93 4.84 11.78
C GLU A 77 13.14 5.01 10.85
N LEU A 78 13.15 6.09 10.06
CA LEU A 78 14.24 6.38 9.13
C LEU A 78 15.50 6.88 9.84
N ASN A 79 15.35 7.75 10.85
CA ASN A 79 16.47 8.27 11.64
C ASN A 79 16.89 7.24 12.68
N ALA A 80 17.31 6.05 12.22
CA ALA A 80 17.50 4.88 13.06
C ALA A 80 18.61 5.04 14.12
N HIS A 81 18.69 4.07 15.03
CA HIS A 81 19.81 3.95 15.96
C HIS A 81 21.09 3.43 15.28
N GLY A 82 22.22 3.64 15.98
CA GLY A 82 23.54 3.16 15.58
C GLY A 82 24.36 4.21 14.84
N ALA A 83 25.53 3.78 14.34
CA ALA A 83 26.44 4.66 13.62
C ALA A 83 25.93 4.92 12.20
N ASN A 84 25.92 6.19 11.79
CA ASN A 84 25.62 6.61 10.43
C ASN A 84 26.65 7.64 9.96
N VAL A 85 26.94 7.65 8.66
CA VAL A 85 27.81 8.64 8.03
C VAL A 85 26.96 9.46 7.05
N GLY A 86 26.79 10.75 7.35
CA GLY A 86 25.91 11.64 6.58
C GLY A 86 24.45 11.56 7.03
N ASP A 87 23.53 11.83 6.12
CA ASP A 87 22.09 11.76 6.36
C ASP A 87 21.63 10.30 6.44
N TRP A 88 20.60 10.03 7.24
CA TRP A 88 19.94 8.73 7.22
C TRP A 88 19.25 8.52 5.88
N SER A 89 19.55 7.44 5.18
CA SER A 89 19.07 7.22 3.82
C SER A 89 18.84 5.76 3.53
N ILE A 90 17.62 5.41 3.12
CA ILE A 90 17.26 4.07 2.67
C ILE A 90 16.73 4.13 1.25
N PHE A 91 16.94 3.07 0.49
CA PHE A 91 16.47 2.99 -0.88
C PHE A 91 16.16 1.56 -1.31
N GLN A 92 15.30 1.45 -2.32
CA GLN A 92 15.02 0.21 -3.04
C GLN A 92 15.12 0.45 -4.53
N THR A 93 15.76 -0.48 -5.23
CA THR A 93 15.80 -0.51 -6.69
C THR A 93 14.74 -1.49 -7.18
N PHE A 94 13.92 -1.08 -8.14
CA PHE A 94 12.85 -1.92 -8.70
C PHE A 94 12.77 -1.74 -10.22
N ALA A 95 12.28 -2.78 -10.89
CA ALA A 95 12.11 -2.78 -12.34
C ALA A 95 11.01 -1.81 -12.75
N THR A 96 11.26 -1.08 -13.84
CA THR A 96 10.32 -0.15 -14.45
C THR A 96 10.33 -0.29 -15.97
N GLU A 97 9.44 0.43 -16.63
CA GLU A 97 9.30 0.48 -18.08
C GLU A 97 9.48 1.93 -18.52
N ILE A 98 10.36 2.16 -19.51
CA ILE A 98 10.62 3.50 -20.02
C ILE A 98 9.32 4.12 -20.54
N ASN A 99 9.07 5.38 -20.18
CA ASN A 99 7.85 6.15 -20.49
C ASN A 99 6.55 5.64 -19.84
N ARG A 100 6.63 4.70 -18.90
CA ARG A 100 5.49 4.27 -18.10
C ARG A 100 5.33 5.19 -16.88
N GLN A 101 4.10 5.62 -16.61
CA GLN A 101 3.75 6.33 -15.37
C GLN A 101 3.50 5.33 -14.23
N TYR A 102 3.94 5.72 -13.04
CA TYR A 102 3.78 4.99 -11.80
C TYR A 102 3.18 5.90 -10.73
N GLU A 103 2.37 5.31 -9.86
CA GLU A 103 1.86 5.91 -8.63
C GLU A 103 2.73 5.47 -7.47
N LEU A 104 3.30 6.45 -6.76
CA LEU A 104 4.04 6.28 -5.52
C LEU A 104 3.14 6.70 -4.36
N SER A 105 3.03 5.87 -3.33
CA SER A 105 2.44 6.28 -2.06
C SER A 105 3.18 5.69 -0.86
N PHE A 106 3.05 6.35 0.29
CA PHE A 106 3.50 5.86 1.58
C PHE A 106 2.73 6.59 2.69
N PHE A 107 2.80 6.07 3.89
CA PHE A 107 2.30 6.76 5.08
C PHE A 107 3.47 7.29 5.89
N TYR A 108 3.27 8.47 6.45
CA TYR A 108 4.25 9.14 7.28
C TYR A 108 3.61 9.82 8.48
N ARG A 109 4.31 9.77 9.61
CA ARG A 109 4.07 10.61 10.78
C ARG A 109 5.41 11.00 11.38
N ALA A 110 5.46 12.15 12.04
CA ALA A 110 6.60 12.43 12.91
C ALA A 110 6.59 11.50 14.13
N ARG A 111 7.77 11.31 14.73
CA ARG A 111 7.92 10.59 15.99
C ARG A 111 7.68 11.52 17.18
N ASN A 112 8.47 12.59 17.26
CA ASN A 112 8.62 13.42 18.45
C ASN A 112 8.01 14.81 18.27
N ASN A 113 8.25 15.45 17.12
CA ASN A 113 7.85 16.83 16.88
C ASN A 113 7.57 17.09 15.38
N ASN A 114 6.94 18.22 15.08
CA ASN A 114 6.49 18.53 13.71
C ASN A 114 7.56 19.22 12.84
N ASP A 115 8.82 19.30 13.31
CA ASP A 115 9.95 19.86 12.55
C ASP A 115 10.79 18.75 11.88
N GLU A 116 10.40 17.47 12.04
CA GLU A 116 11.00 16.34 11.35
C GLU A 116 10.83 16.48 9.82
N ARG A 117 11.80 16.02 9.04
CA ARG A 117 11.69 16.13 7.58
C ARG A 117 12.60 15.15 6.90
N PHE A 118 12.17 14.76 5.71
CA PHE A 118 12.92 13.91 4.81
C PHE A 118 12.55 14.23 3.37
N GLU A 119 13.41 13.85 2.46
CA GLU A 119 13.23 13.92 1.02
C GLU A 119 12.88 12.52 0.51
N VAL A 120 11.92 12.47 -0.40
CA VAL A 120 11.62 11.29 -1.23
C VAL A 120 12.09 11.56 -2.64
N SER A 121 12.91 10.67 -3.19
CA SER A 121 13.39 10.80 -4.57
C SER A 121 13.23 9.52 -5.36
N VAL A 122 12.88 9.69 -6.63
CA VAL A 122 12.83 8.66 -7.69
C VAL A 122 13.15 9.37 -9.01
N PRO A 123 13.68 8.73 -10.06
CA PRO A 123 14.07 9.46 -11.27
C PRO A 123 12.98 10.39 -11.82
N GLY A 124 13.28 11.70 -11.87
CA GLY A 124 12.35 12.75 -12.32
C GLY A 124 11.44 13.34 -11.24
N LEU A 125 11.54 12.89 -9.98
CA LEU A 125 10.79 13.40 -8.85
C LEU A 125 11.71 13.53 -7.61
N GLU A 126 11.78 14.73 -7.06
CA GLU A 126 12.34 15.02 -5.74
C GLU A 126 11.27 15.72 -4.92
N TRP A 127 11.03 15.25 -3.69
CA TRP A 127 9.89 15.68 -2.89
C TRP A 127 10.26 15.84 -1.42
N ASP A 128 10.33 17.09 -0.97
CA ASP A 128 10.53 17.43 0.44
C ASP A 128 9.24 17.24 1.25
N ILE A 129 9.31 16.38 2.26
CA ILE A 129 8.24 16.16 3.24
C ILE A 129 8.59 16.95 4.49
N SER A 130 7.87 18.05 4.71
CA SER A 130 8.05 18.95 5.87
C SER A 130 6.74 19.33 6.56
N GLY A 131 5.57 19.18 5.92
CA GLY A 131 4.26 19.48 6.51
C GLY A 131 3.56 18.22 7.03
N HIS A 132 3.61 17.97 8.33
CA HIS A 132 3.14 16.72 8.94
C HIS A 132 2.90 16.87 10.45
N ALA A 133 2.36 15.82 11.08
CA ALA A 133 2.05 15.78 12.51
C ALA A 133 2.61 14.53 13.18
N LYS A 134 3.00 14.64 14.45
CA LYS A 134 3.51 13.50 15.25
C LYS A 134 2.44 12.49 15.68
N ASP A 135 1.17 12.90 15.71
CA ASP A 135 0.07 12.11 16.31
C ASP A 135 -0.84 11.44 15.26
N VAL A 136 -0.59 11.67 13.97
CA VAL A 136 -1.46 11.19 12.89
C VAL A 136 -0.64 10.69 11.71
N TRP A 137 -0.90 9.46 11.29
CA TRP A 137 -0.42 8.94 10.01
C TRP A 137 -1.11 9.67 8.86
N THR A 138 -0.32 10.29 8.00
CA THR A 138 -0.79 10.96 6.79
C THR A 138 -0.34 10.17 5.57
N LYS A 139 -1.25 9.94 4.63
CA LYS A 139 -0.90 9.34 3.34
C LYS A 139 -0.31 10.41 2.43
N PHE A 140 0.84 10.09 1.86
CA PHE A 140 1.54 10.89 0.88
C PHE A 140 1.52 10.15 -0.45
N GLU A 141 1.12 10.83 -1.51
CA GLU A 141 0.97 10.24 -2.85
C GLU A 141 1.55 11.19 -3.90
N ASN A 142 2.22 10.62 -4.89
CA ASN A 142 2.71 11.34 -6.06
C ASN A 142 2.81 10.40 -7.26
N THR A 143 3.10 10.94 -8.44
CA THR A 143 3.33 10.15 -9.65
C THR A 143 4.68 10.48 -10.25
N PHE A 144 5.28 9.51 -10.93
CA PHE A 144 6.49 9.73 -11.72
C PHE A 144 6.44 8.93 -13.01
N THR A 145 7.21 9.37 -14.02
CA THR A 145 7.36 8.63 -15.29
C THR A 145 8.78 8.07 -15.34
N ALA A 146 8.91 6.75 -15.49
CA ALA A 146 10.22 6.13 -15.53
C ALA A 146 10.96 6.46 -16.84
N THR A 147 12.25 6.78 -16.72
CA THR A 147 13.14 7.11 -17.85
C THR A 147 14.10 5.97 -18.21
N SER A 148 14.11 4.91 -17.41
CA SER A 148 14.93 3.72 -17.51
C SER A 148 14.09 2.47 -17.26
N THR A 149 14.67 1.29 -17.46
CA THR A 149 14.03 0.00 -17.11
C THR A 149 14.19 -0.38 -15.64
N SER A 150 14.80 0.50 -14.85
CA SER A 150 15.05 0.32 -13.43
C SER A 150 15.07 1.67 -12.74
N SER A 151 14.30 1.83 -11.67
CA SER A 151 14.22 3.04 -10.88
C SER A 151 14.72 2.79 -9.46
N ILE A 152 15.21 3.85 -8.79
CA ILE A 152 15.59 3.82 -7.38
C ILE A 152 14.66 4.76 -6.63
N LEU A 153 13.87 4.24 -5.70
CA LEU A 153 13.13 5.05 -4.73
C LEU A 153 14.01 5.20 -3.49
N ARG A 154 14.19 6.44 -3.02
CA ARG A 154 14.99 6.78 -1.85
C ARG A 154 14.21 7.65 -0.89
N PHE A 155 14.40 7.38 0.40
CA PHE A 155 13.99 8.23 1.51
C PHE A 155 15.26 8.71 2.21
N ARG A 156 15.45 10.02 2.33
CA ARG A 156 16.65 10.62 2.94
C ARG A 156 16.25 11.66 3.97
N SER A 157 16.67 11.47 5.22
CA SER A 157 16.38 12.43 6.28
C SER A 157 17.04 13.77 5.99
N LEU A 158 16.30 14.84 6.28
CA LEU A 158 16.78 16.22 6.24
C LEU A 158 16.95 16.79 7.66
N THR A 159 16.82 15.92 8.67
CA THR A 159 17.01 16.22 10.10
C THR A 159 18.13 15.36 10.67
N ALA A 160 18.96 15.97 11.52
CA ALA A 160 20.03 15.26 12.20
C ALA A 160 19.50 14.52 13.44
N GLY A 161 20.26 13.53 13.92
CA GLY A 161 19.93 12.73 15.10
C GLY A 161 19.51 11.31 14.76
N THR A 162 19.27 10.52 15.80
CA THR A 162 18.81 9.11 15.70
C THR A 162 17.38 8.97 16.19
N GLU A 163 16.58 10.01 15.96
CA GLU A 163 15.17 10.00 16.28
C GLU A 163 14.39 10.72 15.19
N GLY A 164 13.34 10.09 14.67
CA GLY A 164 12.37 10.73 13.79
C GLY A 164 12.08 10.01 12.48
N ASN A 165 11.01 10.49 11.87
CA ASN A 165 10.46 10.06 10.60
C ASN A 165 9.96 8.61 10.57
N PHE A 166 8.74 8.39 11.06
CA PHE A 166 8.07 7.09 10.93
C PHE A 166 7.44 6.93 9.55
N ILE A 167 7.75 5.82 8.88
CA ILE A 167 7.30 5.51 7.52
C ILE A 167 6.68 4.12 7.50
N ASP A 168 5.58 3.98 6.77
CA ASP A 168 4.90 2.70 6.60
C ASP A 168 4.22 2.59 5.22
N ASN A 169 3.94 1.35 4.80
CA ASN A 169 3.11 0.99 3.66
C ASN A 169 3.52 1.72 2.37
N VAL A 170 4.81 1.63 2.04
CA VAL A 170 5.42 2.17 0.82
C VAL A 170 4.97 1.34 -0.38
N GLN A 171 4.34 1.99 -1.35
CA GLN A 171 3.81 1.36 -2.55
C GLN A 171 4.25 2.09 -3.80
N VAL A 172 4.63 1.33 -4.81
CA VAL A 172 4.76 1.81 -6.18
C VAL A 172 3.96 0.88 -7.07
N THR A 173 2.99 1.41 -7.80
CA THR A 173 2.19 0.63 -8.75
C THR A 173 2.25 1.27 -10.13
N ALA A 174 2.12 0.48 -11.20
CA ALA A 174 2.07 1.04 -12.54
C ALA A 174 0.69 1.67 -12.75
N SER A 175 0.60 2.98 -13.01
CA SER A 175 -0.71 3.60 -13.27
C SER A 175 -1.43 2.84 -14.38
N PRO A 176 -2.75 2.59 -14.32
CA PRO A 176 -3.45 1.88 -15.37
C PRO A 176 -3.03 2.41 -16.75
N GLY A 177 -2.61 1.51 -17.64
CA GLY A 177 -2.15 1.90 -18.98
C GLY A 177 -3.20 2.77 -19.65
N ARG A 178 -2.77 3.84 -20.32
CA ARG A 178 -3.63 4.59 -21.25
C ARG A 178 -4.31 3.56 -22.16
N ASP A 179 -5.63 3.41 -21.99
CA ASP A 179 -6.55 2.53 -22.72
C ASP A 179 -5.92 1.80 -23.91
N VAL A 180 -5.20 0.71 -23.64
CA VAL A 180 -5.07 -0.38 -24.61
C VAL A 180 -5.97 -1.45 -24.04
N SER A 181 -7.14 -1.60 -24.64
CA SER A 181 -8.15 -2.61 -24.32
C SER A 181 -7.59 -4.02 -24.61
N VAL A 182 -6.65 -4.48 -23.80
CA VAL A 182 -6.32 -5.89 -23.72
C VAL A 182 -7.44 -6.52 -22.92
N ALA A 183 -8.28 -7.30 -23.59
CA ALA A 183 -9.34 -8.05 -22.94
C ALA A 183 -8.73 -8.90 -21.82
N VAL A 184 -8.95 -8.50 -20.58
CA VAL A 184 -8.62 -9.31 -19.40
C VAL A 184 -9.62 -10.47 -19.39
N PRO A 185 -9.17 -11.74 -19.38
CA PRO A 185 -10.07 -12.87 -19.20
C PRO A 185 -10.89 -12.66 -17.94
N GLU A 186 -12.22 -12.74 -18.07
CA GLU A 186 -13.12 -12.58 -16.93
C GLU A 186 -12.65 -13.47 -15.77
N PRO A 187 -12.54 -12.93 -14.54
CA PRO A 187 -12.17 -13.74 -13.38
C PRO A 187 -13.04 -14.99 -13.30
N THR A 188 -12.45 -16.16 -13.07
CA THR A 188 -13.19 -17.42 -12.87
C THR A 188 -14.19 -17.33 -11.70
N THR A 189 -14.06 -16.34 -10.83
CA THR A 189 -15.04 -15.98 -9.80
C THR A 189 -16.39 -15.58 -10.39
N LEU A 190 -16.45 -14.94 -11.57
CA LEU A 190 -17.70 -14.62 -12.24
C LEU A 190 -18.39 -15.89 -12.76
N ALA A 191 -17.60 -16.83 -13.30
CA ALA A 191 -18.10 -18.15 -13.70
C ALA A 191 -18.58 -18.96 -12.48
N ALA A 192 -17.82 -18.97 -11.38
CA ALA A 192 -18.20 -19.65 -10.14
C ALA A 192 -19.44 -19.02 -9.48
N PHE A 193 -19.56 -17.69 -9.49
CA PHE A 193 -20.73 -16.96 -9.01
C PHE A 193 -21.96 -17.24 -9.88
N GLY A 194 -21.81 -17.23 -11.20
CA GLY A 194 -22.86 -17.62 -12.15
C GLY A 194 -23.33 -19.05 -11.93
N ALA A 195 -22.41 -19.99 -11.75
CA ALA A 195 -22.74 -21.38 -11.40
C ALA A 195 -23.46 -21.48 -10.04
N GLY A 196 -23.02 -20.72 -9.03
CA GLY A 196 -23.64 -20.64 -7.72
C GLY A 196 -25.08 -20.12 -7.77
N LEU A 197 -25.34 -19.05 -8.52
CA LEU A 197 -26.70 -18.53 -8.74
C LEU A 197 -27.58 -19.57 -9.45
N LEU A 198 -27.08 -20.19 -10.52
CA LEU A 198 -27.82 -21.23 -11.25
C LEU A 198 -28.18 -22.42 -10.35
N ALA A 199 -27.25 -22.84 -9.47
CA ALA A 199 -27.51 -23.89 -8.49
C ALA A 199 -28.60 -23.47 -7.48
N LEU A 200 -28.55 -22.24 -6.95
CA LEU A 200 -29.55 -21.71 -6.01
C LEU A 200 -30.95 -21.63 -6.64
N PHE A 201 -31.06 -21.17 -7.90
CA PHE A 201 -32.34 -21.11 -8.61
C PHE A 201 -32.83 -22.50 -9.06
N GLY A 202 -31.92 -23.41 -9.40
CA GLY A 202 -32.24 -24.80 -9.75
C GLY A 202 -32.79 -25.61 -8.59
N LEU A 203 -32.18 -25.47 -7.40
CA LEU A 203 -32.60 -26.18 -6.18
C LEU A 203 -33.98 -25.72 -5.66
N ARG A 204 -34.37 -24.48 -5.95
CA ARG A 204 -35.68 -23.93 -5.54
C ARG A 204 -36.87 -24.53 -6.32
N ARG A 205 -36.67 -25.03 -7.54
CA ARG A 205 -37.74 -25.64 -8.37
C ARG A 205 -38.14 -27.04 -7.91
N ASN A 206 -37.30 -27.72 -7.14
CA ASN A 206 -37.56 -29.09 -6.69
C ASN A 206 -38.29 -29.22 -5.35
N LYS A 207 -38.54 -28.11 -4.63
CA LYS A 207 -39.24 -28.15 -3.32
C LYS A 207 -40.74 -27.83 -3.38
N THR A 208 -41.30 -27.58 -4.56
CA THR A 208 -42.74 -27.21 -4.71
C THR A 208 -43.61 -28.34 -5.27
N LYS A 209 -43.14 -29.59 -5.22
CA LYS A 209 -43.96 -30.78 -5.48
C LYS A 209 -43.95 -31.68 -4.24
N ALA A 210 -44.81 -31.35 -3.28
CA ALA A 210 -45.32 -32.24 -2.23
C ALA A 210 -46.69 -31.71 -1.83
#